data_AF-A0A2G7HL97-F1
#
_entry.id   AF-A0A2G7HL97-F1
#
_cell.length_a   1.000
_cell.length_b   1.000
_cell.length_c   1.000
_cell.angle_alpha   90.00
_cell.angle_beta   90.00
_cell.angle_gamma   90.00
#
_symmetry.space_group_name_H-M   'P 1'
#
loop_
_entity.id
_entity.type
_entity.pdbx_description
1 polymer ?
#
loop_
_entity_poly.entity_id
_entity_poly.type
_entity_poly.pdbx_seq_one_letter_code
_entity_poly.pdbx_strand_id
1 'polypeptide(L)'
;MKKNFKGIVLLLFGIMMFTLIGCTSNGKTEKKEESTSLVKEIKTDELKKNITSKEWVVLDTRSNDAFNGWKLDGVKRGGHIKGATDFSANWLKVEDTEKNKEKRLEEALKNKGITKDKNVVLYDANGKDAEEVAKYLNKKGITKLYKYDVKEWAEDDKLAMESYSNYQMLVPASWVNDLINNKKPETFKGDKYKVFEVSWGDESKAEDYKKGHIKGAVHINTDEVEKGPVWNRLPDKDLEKFAKNNGITADTTVVLYGADSMPSFRVAAILKYMGVKDVRVLNGGTAAWTSAGYELDTTSNKKTPVDSFGVKVPLNKGYIVDLPEAKEILKDKEGSKLVDIRSWDEFIGKTSGYDYIKAKGRPTGAVWGHAGSDNSHLEDFRNIDNTMRNSSEILSMWEKEGIKPDQRLSFYCGTGWRAAEVLIYADVMGLKNISLYDGGWNEWSLDKNNPIEVGDPSKK
;
A
#
# COMPACT_ATOMS: atom_id res chain seq x y z
N MET A 1 49.04 -35.82 41.72
CA MET A 1 48.44 -36.15 43.04
C MET A 1 47.20 -37.01 42.81
N LYS A 2 46.98 -37.97 43.71
CA LYS A 2 45.99 -39.10 43.71
C LYS A 2 44.57 -38.66 43.32
N LYS A 3 43.87 -39.29 42.35
CA LYS A 3 43.09 -40.57 42.36
C LYS A 3 41.81 -40.57 43.23
N ASN A 4 40.66 -40.82 42.58
CA ASN A 4 39.52 -41.73 42.92
C ASN A 4 38.20 -41.12 42.40
N PHE A 5 37.45 -41.61 41.39
CA PHE A 5 36.94 -42.93 40.95
C PHE A 5 35.75 -43.49 41.75
N LYS A 6 34.77 -44.02 40.97
CA LYS A 6 33.58 -44.85 41.27
C LYS A 6 32.25 -44.07 41.36
N GLY A 7 31.15 -44.47 40.70
CA GLY A 7 30.86 -45.66 39.90
C GLY A 7 29.40 -45.60 39.37
N ILE A 8 29.16 -46.33 38.28
CA ILE A 8 27.88 -46.56 37.58
C ILE A 8 27.00 -47.52 38.41
N VAL A 9 25.65 -47.46 38.27
CA VAL A 9 24.76 -48.62 37.96
C VAL A 9 23.25 -48.42 38.34
N LEU A 10 22.43 -48.62 37.30
CA LEU A 10 21.07 -49.19 37.13
C LEU A 10 19.75 -48.55 37.64
N LEU A 11 18.81 -48.55 36.67
CA LEU A 11 17.35 -48.47 36.73
C LEU A 11 16.70 -49.49 37.66
N LEU A 12 15.56 -49.10 38.24
CA LEU A 12 14.47 -50.01 38.63
C LEU A 12 13.10 -49.36 38.39
N PHE A 13 12.31 -50.00 37.52
CA PHE A 13 10.88 -49.76 37.29
C PHE A 13 10.08 -50.31 38.49
N GLY A 14 9.12 -49.54 39.00
CA GLY A 14 8.18 -49.98 40.03
C GLY A 14 6.74 -49.64 39.64
N ILE A 15 5.99 -50.65 39.22
CA ILE A 15 4.53 -50.62 39.05
C ILE A 15 3.91 -50.80 40.44
N MET A 16 2.96 -49.96 40.83
CA MET A 16 2.09 -50.28 41.97
C MET A 16 0.67 -49.78 41.74
N MET A 17 -0.23 -50.76 41.64
CA MET A 17 -1.68 -50.65 41.52
C MET A 17 -2.26 -50.67 42.94
N PHE A 18 -3.14 -49.73 43.29
CA PHE A 18 -4.04 -49.86 44.45
C PHE A 18 -5.40 -49.21 44.17
N THR A 19 -6.44 -49.92 44.56
CA THR A 19 -7.86 -49.68 44.30
C THR A 19 -8.55 -48.78 45.34
N LEU A 20 -9.47 -47.94 44.85
CA LEU A 20 -10.75 -47.44 45.39
C LEU A 20 -11.01 -47.43 46.92
N ILE A 21 -11.31 -46.24 47.47
CA ILE A 21 -12.42 -45.97 48.42
C ILE A 21 -12.95 -44.55 48.15
N GLY A 22 -14.27 -44.38 48.03
CA GLY A 22 -14.94 -43.10 47.75
C GLY A 22 -15.43 -42.35 48.99
N CYS A 23 -15.76 -41.06 48.81
CA CYS A 23 -17.09 -40.45 49.06
C CYS A 23 -17.04 -38.92 49.21
N THR A 24 -18.05 -38.31 48.56
CA THR A 24 -18.80 -37.08 48.91
C THR A 24 -18.26 -35.66 48.68
N SER A 25 -19.08 -34.94 47.90
CA SER A 25 -19.50 -33.53 47.98
C SER A 25 -18.48 -32.41 47.74
N ASN A 26 -18.53 -31.82 46.54
CA ASN A 26 -19.24 -30.54 46.38
C ASN A 26 -19.36 -30.21 44.89
N GLY A 27 -20.60 -30.20 44.39
CA GLY A 27 -20.92 -29.71 43.05
C GLY A 27 -20.64 -28.22 42.98
N LYS A 28 -19.45 -27.86 42.49
CA LYS A 28 -19.27 -26.59 41.79
C LYS A 28 -19.62 -26.86 40.34
N THR A 29 -20.87 -26.58 39.98
CA THR A 29 -21.21 -26.24 38.60
C THR A 29 -20.27 -25.11 38.17
N GLU A 30 -19.23 -25.46 37.41
CA GLU A 30 -18.56 -24.51 36.54
C GLU A 30 -19.65 -23.96 35.63
N LYS A 31 -20.05 -22.71 35.89
CA LYS A 31 -20.76 -21.93 34.88
C LYS A 31 -19.82 -21.86 33.68
N LYS A 32 -20.11 -22.64 32.64
CA LYS A 32 -19.77 -22.24 31.28
C LYS A 32 -20.36 -20.86 31.12
N GLU A 33 -19.52 -19.83 31.12
CA GLU A 33 -19.91 -18.57 30.51
C GLU A 33 -20.29 -18.91 29.07
N GLU A 34 -21.59 -18.90 28.78
CA GLU A 34 -22.06 -18.79 27.42
C GLU A 34 -21.45 -17.49 26.89
N SER A 35 -20.36 -17.60 26.13
CA SER A 35 -19.84 -16.45 25.40
C SER A 35 -20.91 -16.09 24.38
N THR A 36 -21.78 -15.15 24.72
CA THR A 36 -22.70 -14.56 23.76
C THR A 36 -21.85 -14.00 22.63
N SER A 37 -21.95 -14.61 21.45
CA SER A 37 -21.22 -14.19 20.27
C SER A 37 -21.43 -12.68 20.07
N LEU A 38 -20.33 -11.92 19.99
CA LEU A 38 -20.35 -10.47 19.75
C LEU A 38 -20.97 -10.11 18.39
N VAL A 39 -21.05 -11.09 17.49
CA VAL A 39 -21.54 -10.95 16.12
C VAL A 39 -22.68 -11.92 15.85
N LYS A 40 -23.68 -11.48 15.07
CA LYS A 40 -24.75 -12.33 14.55
C LYS A 40 -24.39 -12.82 13.15
N GLU A 41 -24.74 -14.05 12.80
CA GLU A 41 -24.61 -14.49 11.40
C GLU A 41 -25.68 -13.83 10.54
N ILE A 42 -25.29 -13.34 9.35
CA ILE A 42 -26.21 -12.83 8.33
C ILE A 42 -26.16 -13.74 7.11
N LYS A 43 -27.31 -14.03 6.51
CA LYS A 43 -27.39 -14.84 5.29
C LYS A 43 -27.27 -13.98 4.03
N THR A 44 -26.80 -14.56 2.93
CA THR A 44 -26.66 -13.89 1.62
C THR A 44 -27.90 -13.11 1.19
N ASP A 45 -29.09 -13.70 1.32
CA ASP A 45 -30.37 -13.04 0.96
C ASP A 45 -30.68 -11.80 1.81
N GLU A 46 -30.30 -11.82 3.10
CA GLU A 46 -30.50 -10.71 4.01
C GLU A 46 -29.48 -9.60 3.75
N LEU A 47 -28.22 -9.95 3.54
CA LEU A 47 -27.17 -9.01 3.14
C LEU A 47 -27.56 -8.29 1.85
N LYS A 48 -28.00 -9.04 0.83
CA LYS A 48 -28.44 -8.50 -0.47
C LYS A 48 -29.60 -7.50 -0.34
N LYS A 49 -30.54 -7.72 0.58
CA LYS A 49 -31.66 -6.79 0.81
C LYS A 49 -31.22 -5.47 1.44
N ASN A 50 -30.15 -5.50 2.24
CA ASN A 50 -29.73 -4.39 3.08
C ASN A 50 -28.52 -3.62 2.54
N ILE A 51 -27.77 -4.16 1.59
CA ILE A 51 -26.50 -3.61 1.10
C ILE A 51 -26.58 -2.16 0.57
N THR A 52 -27.73 -1.75 0.03
CA THR A 52 -27.94 -0.38 -0.47
C THR A 52 -28.53 0.57 0.57
N SER A 53 -28.83 0.08 1.78
CA SER A 53 -29.47 0.86 2.83
C SER A 53 -28.44 1.72 3.56
N LYS A 54 -28.78 3.00 3.79
CA LYS A 54 -27.95 3.91 4.61
C LYS A 54 -27.85 3.49 6.07
N GLU A 55 -28.69 2.57 6.54
CA GLU A 55 -28.66 2.03 7.90
C GLU A 55 -27.62 0.91 8.07
N TRP A 56 -27.02 0.47 6.97
CA TRP A 56 -26.09 -0.65 6.93
C TRP A 56 -24.74 -0.20 6.35
N VAL A 57 -23.68 -0.72 6.95
CA VAL A 57 -22.32 -0.64 6.41
C VAL A 57 -21.84 -2.05 6.16
N VAL A 58 -21.39 -2.32 4.94
CA VAL A 58 -20.73 -3.57 4.58
C VAL A 58 -19.24 -3.34 4.63
N LEU A 59 -18.56 -4.09 5.49
CA LEU A 59 -17.19 -3.86 5.90
C LEU A 59 -16.33 -5.07 5.57
N ASP A 60 -15.43 -4.92 4.60
CA ASP A 60 -14.37 -5.90 4.32
C ASP A 60 -13.31 -5.80 5.41
N THR A 61 -13.11 -6.88 6.16
CA THR A 61 -12.09 -6.92 7.22
C THR A 61 -10.79 -7.60 6.78
N ARG A 62 -10.73 -8.09 5.54
CA ARG A 62 -9.54 -8.74 4.98
C ARG A 62 -8.44 -7.72 4.70
N SER A 63 -7.29 -8.20 4.23
CA SER A 63 -6.20 -7.33 3.80
C SER A 63 -6.63 -6.37 2.67
N ASN A 64 -5.95 -5.21 2.60
CA ASN A 64 -6.15 -4.26 1.50
C ASN A 64 -5.91 -4.92 0.13
N ASP A 65 -4.97 -5.85 0.01
CA ASP A 65 -4.74 -6.59 -1.23
C ASP A 65 -5.95 -7.44 -1.65
N ALA A 66 -6.62 -8.11 -0.71
CA ALA A 66 -7.85 -8.86 -0.99
C ALA A 66 -8.98 -7.91 -1.43
N PHE A 67 -9.13 -6.77 -0.75
CA PHE A 67 -10.07 -5.72 -1.13
C PHE A 67 -9.81 -5.22 -2.55
N ASN A 68 -8.55 -4.94 -2.90
CA ASN A 68 -8.17 -4.36 -4.20
C ASN A 68 -8.47 -5.30 -5.37
N GLY A 69 -8.40 -6.63 -5.18
CA GLY A 69 -8.66 -7.58 -6.27
C GLY A 69 -8.03 -8.95 -6.14
N TRP A 70 -7.10 -9.16 -5.21
CA TRP A 70 -6.36 -10.42 -5.12
C TRP A 70 -7.21 -11.57 -4.58
N LYS A 71 -7.07 -12.77 -5.17
CA LYS A 71 -7.74 -13.98 -4.67
C LYS A 71 -6.97 -14.59 -3.51
N LEU A 72 -7.14 -14.01 -2.33
CA LEU A 72 -6.55 -14.50 -1.09
C LEU A 72 -7.54 -15.36 -0.30
N ASP A 73 -7.01 -16.17 0.63
CA ASP A 73 -7.81 -17.01 1.54
C ASP A 73 -8.81 -17.96 0.87
N GLY A 74 -8.52 -18.36 -0.39
CA GLY A 74 -9.29 -19.36 -1.13
C GLY A 74 -10.58 -18.85 -1.77
N VAL A 75 -10.77 -17.53 -1.91
CA VAL A 75 -11.91 -16.98 -2.66
C VAL A 75 -11.81 -17.29 -4.15
N LYS A 76 -12.93 -17.64 -4.80
CA LYS A 76 -12.96 -17.92 -6.25
C LYS A 76 -12.86 -16.67 -7.12
N ARG A 77 -13.47 -15.57 -6.67
CA ARG A 77 -13.42 -14.24 -7.29
C ARG A 77 -12.80 -13.25 -6.30
N GLY A 78 -11.78 -12.53 -6.75
CA GLY A 78 -11.09 -11.53 -5.95
C GLY A 78 -11.80 -10.18 -5.96
N GLY A 79 -11.37 -9.27 -5.11
CA GLY A 79 -12.03 -7.98 -4.90
C GLY A 79 -13.02 -8.02 -3.74
N HIS A 80 -13.86 -7.01 -3.66
CA HIS A 80 -14.79 -6.78 -2.56
C HIS A 80 -16.24 -6.83 -3.03
N ILE A 81 -17.16 -7.01 -2.08
CA ILE A 81 -18.59 -6.87 -2.35
C ILE A 81 -18.86 -5.44 -2.84
N LYS A 82 -19.64 -5.27 -3.91
CA LYS A 82 -19.93 -3.96 -4.49
C LYS A 82 -20.50 -2.98 -3.46
N GLY A 83 -19.88 -1.81 -3.32
CA GLY A 83 -20.28 -0.79 -2.35
C GLY A 83 -19.81 -1.03 -0.91
N ALA A 84 -19.01 -2.06 -0.66
CA ALA A 84 -18.35 -2.26 0.63
C ALA A 84 -17.23 -1.22 0.85
N THR A 85 -16.97 -0.92 2.11
CA THR A 85 -15.76 -0.21 2.55
C THR A 85 -14.83 -1.16 3.28
N ASP A 86 -13.61 -0.74 3.58
CA ASP A 86 -12.55 -1.55 4.18
C ASP A 86 -12.20 -1.09 5.60
N PHE A 87 -11.99 -2.06 6.50
CA PHE A 87 -11.29 -1.85 7.76
C PHE A 87 -10.54 -3.13 8.10
N SER A 88 -9.32 -3.23 7.59
CA SER A 88 -8.53 -4.45 7.68
C SER A 88 -8.17 -4.78 9.13
N ALA A 89 -8.28 -6.06 9.49
CA ALA A 89 -7.78 -6.55 10.78
C ALA A 89 -6.28 -6.30 10.96
N ASN A 90 -5.50 -6.19 9.87
CA ASN A 90 -4.08 -5.89 9.94
C ASN A 90 -3.80 -4.50 10.52
N TRP A 91 -4.70 -3.53 10.33
CA TRP A 91 -4.54 -2.17 10.86
C TRP A 91 -4.46 -2.16 12.40
N LEU A 92 -5.09 -3.13 13.06
CA LEU A 92 -5.07 -3.28 14.51
C LEU A 92 -3.70 -3.77 15.02
N LYS A 93 -2.96 -4.50 14.17
CA LYS A 93 -1.70 -5.17 14.48
C LYS A 93 -0.45 -4.34 14.20
N VAL A 94 -0.59 -3.23 13.46
CA VAL A 94 0.50 -2.30 13.17
C VAL A 94 1.13 -1.79 14.47
N GLU A 95 2.46 -1.74 14.52
CA GLU A 95 3.20 -1.12 15.62
C GLU A 95 2.93 0.39 15.65
N ASP A 96 2.56 0.92 16.82
CA ASP A 96 2.23 2.35 16.98
C ASP A 96 3.47 3.20 17.29
N THR A 97 4.43 3.18 16.37
CA THR A 97 5.72 3.90 16.50
C THR A 97 5.52 5.41 16.59
N GLU A 98 4.52 5.94 15.89
CA GLU A 98 4.16 7.37 15.85
C GLU A 98 3.18 7.80 16.95
N LYS A 99 2.70 6.86 17.78
CA LYS A 99 1.71 7.11 18.86
C LYS A 99 0.42 7.78 18.36
N ASN A 100 0.03 7.47 17.14
CA ASN A 100 -1.14 8.04 16.46
C ASN A 100 -2.09 6.96 15.91
N LYS A 101 -1.78 5.67 16.04
CA LYS A 101 -2.57 4.56 15.48
C LYS A 101 -4.03 4.66 15.87
N GLU A 102 -4.31 4.81 17.17
CA GLU A 102 -5.70 4.85 17.65
C GLU A 102 -6.49 6.02 17.05
N LYS A 103 -5.87 7.20 16.96
CA LYS A 103 -6.48 8.37 16.34
C LYS A 103 -6.78 8.10 14.86
N ARG A 104 -5.84 7.51 14.12
CA ARG A 104 -6.04 7.15 12.70
C ARG A 104 -7.13 6.10 12.52
N LEU A 105 -7.24 5.12 13.40
CA LEU A 105 -8.33 4.13 13.39
C LEU A 105 -9.69 4.79 13.63
N GLU A 106 -9.80 5.70 14.61
CA GLU A 106 -11.02 6.44 14.88
C GLU A 106 -11.44 7.35 13.71
N GLU A 107 -10.48 8.01 13.07
CA GLU A 107 -10.70 8.79 11.85
C GLU A 107 -11.16 7.90 10.69
N ALA A 108 -10.59 6.70 10.53
CA ALA A 108 -11.04 5.73 9.53
C ALA A 108 -12.50 5.30 9.76
N LEU A 109 -12.89 4.99 11.02
CA LEU A 109 -14.28 4.67 11.34
C LEU A 109 -15.22 5.82 10.97
N LYS A 110 -14.86 7.05 11.33
CA LYS A 110 -15.65 8.25 11.06
C LYS A 110 -15.81 8.49 9.55
N ASN A 111 -14.70 8.45 8.80
CA ASN A 111 -14.70 8.70 7.36
C ASN A 111 -15.52 7.66 6.60
N LYS A 112 -15.58 6.43 7.10
CA LYS A 112 -16.33 5.31 6.52
C LYS A 112 -17.77 5.19 7.04
N GLY A 113 -18.22 6.14 7.86
CA GLY A 113 -19.60 6.17 8.38
C GLY A 113 -19.91 5.03 9.35
N ILE A 114 -18.90 4.45 10.01
CA ILE A 114 -19.05 3.34 10.95
C ILE A 114 -19.39 3.91 12.32
N THR A 115 -20.68 4.17 12.55
CA THR A 115 -21.19 4.82 13.76
C THR A 115 -22.09 3.89 14.59
N LYS A 116 -22.35 4.26 15.85
CA LYS A 116 -23.06 3.41 16.82
C LYS A 116 -24.52 3.10 16.44
N ASP A 117 -25.13 3.92 15.59
CA ASP A 117 -26.49 3.76 15.10
C ASP A 117 -26.60 2.71 13.97
N LYS A 118 -25.50 2.47 13.22
CA LYS A 118 -25.48 1.60 12.04
C LYS A 118 -25.45 0.12 12.38
N ASN A 119 -26.01 -0.67 11.48
CA ASN A 119 -25.74 -2.11 11.39
C ASN A 119 -24.46 -2.31 10.60
N VAL A 120 -23.51 -3.09 11.13
CA VAL A 120 -22.22 -3.32 10.47
C VAL A 120 -22.09 -4.80 10.14
N VAL A 121 -22.03 -5.13 8.85
CA VAL A 121 -21.73 -6.48 8.36
C VAL A 121 -20.24 -6.55 8.13
N LEU A 122 -19.52 -7.25 9.00
CA LEU A 122 -18.12 -7.57 8.83
C LEU A 122 -18.03 -8.86 8.02
N TYR A 123 -17.19 -8.87 6.99
CA TYR A 123 -16.93 -10.10 6.25
C TYR A 123 -15.44 -10.38 6.09
N ASP A 124 -15.13 -11.66 6.11
CA ASP A 124 -13.80 -12.19 5.79
C ASP A 124 -13.93 -13.49 4.98
N ALA A 125 -12.78 -14.10 4.69
CA ALA A 125 -12.71 -15.41 4.06
C ALA A 125 -11.99 -16.46 4.95
N ASN A 126 -11.46 -16.05 6.09
CA ASN A 126 -10.61 -16.89 6.94
C ASN A 126 -11.21 -17.21 8.31
N GLY A 127 -12.38 -16.64 8.62
CA GLY A 127 -13.12 -16.82 9.87
C GLY A 127 -12.44 -16.21 11.10
N LYS A 128 -11.51 -15.27 10.92
CA LYS A 128 -10.71 -14.67 12.00
C LYS A 128 -10.76 -13.15 11.98
N ASP A 129 -10.56 -12.55 10.81
CA ASP A 129 -10.43 -11.09 10.68
C ASP A 129 -11.70 -10.37 11.10
N ALA A 130 -12.87 -10.89 10.73
CA ALA A 130 -14.17 -10.30 11.09
C ALA A 130 -14.39 -10.31 12.60
N GLU A 131 -13.95 -11.38 13.29
CA GLU A 131 -14.05 -11.47 14.75
C GLU A 131 -13.10 -10.49 15.45
N GLU A 132 -11.90 -10.30 14.92
CA GLU A 132 -10.91 -9.37 15.47
C GLU A 132 -11.39 -7.93 15.38
N VAL A 133 -11.88 -7.52 14.21
CA VAL A 133 -12.45 -6.18 14.00
C VAL A 133 -13.73 -6.01 14.83
N ALA A 134 -14.58 -7.03 14.94
CA ALA A 134 -15.78 -6.94 15.78
C ALA A 134 -15.47 -6.68 17.25
N LYS A 135 -14.42 -7.31 17.80
CA LYS A 135 -13.95 -7.04 19.17
C LYS A 135 -13.51 -5.58 19.35
N TYR A 136 -12.84 -5.01 18.36
CA TYR A 136 -12.44 -3.61 18.36
C TYR A 136 -13.66 -2.66 18.29
N LEU A 137 -14.57 -2.88 17.33
CA LEU A 137 -15.78 -2.07 17.18
C LEU A 137 -16.68 -2.11 18.41
N ASN A 138 -16.83 -3.29 19.04
CA ASN A 138 -17.60 -3.44 20.27
C ASN A 138 -17.00 -2.62 21.43
N LYS A 139 -15.66 -2.56 21.56
CA LYS A 139 -14.99 -1.68 22.54
C LYS A 139 -15.23 -0.19 22.28
N LYS A 140 -15.47 0.19 21.02
CA LYS A 140 -15.88 1.55 20.62
C LYS A 140 -17.38 1.81 20.80
N GLY A 141 -18.14 0.83 21.29
CA GLY A 141 -19.57 0.92 21.54
C GLY A 141 -20.44 0.73 20.30
N ILE A 142 -19.90 0.16 19.22
CA ILE A 142 -20.65 -0.23 18.03
C ILE A 142 -21.03 -1.71 18.22
N THR A 143 -22.31 -1.97 18.47
CA THR A 143 -22.78 -3.29 18.97
C THR A 143 -23.69 -4.04 18.00
N LYS A 144 -24.21 -3.38 16.96
CA LYS A 144 -25.05 -4.01 15.92
C LYS A 144 -24.17 -4.68 14.86
N LEU A 145 -23.45 -5.71 15.26
CA LEU A 145 -22.43 -6.37 14.44
C LEU A 145 -22.94 -7.71 13.87
N TYR A 146 -22.68 -7.92 12.59
CA TYR A 146 -23.01 -9.14 11.87
C TYR A 146 -21.77 -9.69 11.18
N LYS A 147 -21.63 -11.01 11.06
CA LYS A 147 -20.54 -11.68 10.35
C LYS A 147 -21.04 -12.41 9.11
N TYR A 148 -20.23 -12.40 8.05
CA TYR A 148 -20.51 -13.06 6.78
C TYR A 148 -19.24 -13.68 6.18
N ASP A 149 -19.35 -14.88 5.59
CA ASP A 149 -18.24 -15.49 4.84
C ASP A 149 -18.32 -15.07 3.37
N VAL A 150 -17.36 -14.26 2.93
CA VAL A 150 -17.34 -13.74 1.56
C VAL A 150 -17.11 -14.81 0.50
N LYS A 151 -16.65 -16.02 0.88
CA LYS A 151 -16.57 -17.14 -0.06
C LYS A 151 -17.93 -17.45 -0.65
N GLU A 152 -19.00 -17.41 0.15
CA GLU A 152 -20.36 -17.64 -0.35
C GLU A 152 -20.76 -16.62 -1.44
N TRP A 153 -20.41 -15.34 -1.24
CA TRP A 153 -20.68 -14.31 -2.24
C TRP A 153 -19.81 -14.46 -3.48
N ALA A 154 -18.52 -14.74 -3.28
CA ALA A 154 -17.54 -14.90 -4.34
C ALA A 154 -17.78 -16.15 -5.21
N GLU A 155 -18.54 -17.14 -4.72
CA GLU A 155 -18.95 -18.34 -5.45
C GLU A 155 -20.09 -18.11 -6.46
N ASP A 156 -20.98 -17.13 -6.24
CA ASP A 156 -22.11 -16.86 -7.15
C ASP A 156 -21.82 -15.69 -8.10
N ASP A 157 -21.52 -15.99 -9.36
CA ASP A 157 -21.23 -15.01 -10.42
C ASP A 157 -22.33 -13.94 -10.63
N LYS A 158 -23.55 -14.16 -10.15
CA LYS A 158 -24.66 -13.18 -10.22
C LYS A 158 -24.57 -12.11 -9.14
N LEU A 159 -23.79 -12.33 -8.09
CA LEU A 159 -23.56 -11.38 -7.02
C LEU A 159 -22.41 -10.44 -7.39
N ALA A 160 -22.69 -9.14 -7.28
CA ALA A 160 -21.78 -8.10 -7.74
C ALA A 160 -20.56 -7.98 -6.81
N MET A 161 -19.38 -7.98 -7.42
CA MET A 161 -18.10 -7.66 -6.78
C MET A 161 -17.41 -6.54 -7.57
N GLU A 162 -16.52 -5.83 -6.88
CA GLU A 162 -15.69 -4.76 -7.43
C GLU A 162 -14.22 -5.08 -7.19
N SER A 163 -13.37 -4.70 -8.14
CA SER A 163 -11.91 -4.79 -8.04
C SER A 163 -11.30 -3.62 -8.80
N TYR A 164 -10.06 -3.25 -8.44
CA TYR A 164 -9.35 -2.19 -9.11
C TYR A 164 -8.82 -2.66 -10.46
N SER A 165 -8.94 -1.82 -11.49
CA SER A 165 -8.64 -2.20 -12.87
C SER A 165 -7.24 -2.81 -13.06
N ASN A 166 -6.25 -2.29 -12.30
CA ASN A 166 -4.86 -2.73 -12.36
C ASN A 166 -4.33 -3.13 -10.97
N TYR A 167 -5.16 -3.80 -10.15
CA TYR A 167 -4.77 -4.24 -8.79
C TYR A 167 -3.43 -4.98 -8.76
N GLN A 168 -3.07 -5.71 -9.83
CA GLN A 168 -1.82 -6.46 -9.93
C GLN A 168 -0.53 -5.62 -9.85
N MET A 169 -0.63 -4.30 -10.04
CA MET A 169 0.51 -3.38 -9.88
C MET A 169 0.93 -3.21 -8.42
N LEU A 170 0.03 -3.46 -7.46
CA LEU A 170 0.32 -3.53 -6.03
C LEU A 170 0.22 -4.98 -5.59
N VAL A 171 1.35 -5.60 -5.27
CA VAL A 171 1.40 -7.04 -4.92
C VAL A 171 1.38 -7.24 -3.41
N PRO A 172 0.66 -8.26 -2.90
CA PRO A 172 0.78 -8.67 -1.51
C PRO A 172 2.14 -9.35 -1.25
N ALA A 173 2.57 -9.34 0.01
CA ALA A 173 3.79 -10.04 0.43
C ALA A 173 3.77 -11.54 0.06
N SER A 174 2.61 -12.19 0.16
CA SER A 174 2.45 -13.60 -0.20
C SER A 174 2.72 -13.89 -1.67
N TRP A 175 2.35 -12.97 -2.56
CA TRP A 175 2.64 -13.06 -3.99
C TRP A 175 4.14 -12.99 -4.26
N VAL A 176 4.84 -12.05 -3.60
CA VAL A 176 6.30 -11.91 -3.73
C VAL A 176 7.00 -13.15 -3.16
N ASN A 177 6.54 -13.65 -2.01
CA ASN A 177 7.07 -14.85 -1.38
C ASN A 177 6.92 -16.08 -2.28
N ASP A 178 5.75 -16.26 -2.92
CA ASP A 178 5.54 -17.34 -3.87
C ASP A 178 6.45 -17.20 -5.09
N LEU A 179 6.63 -15.98 -5.63
CA LEU A 179 7.53 -15.71 -6.75
C LEU A 179 8.98 -16.12 -6.44
N ILE A 180 9.53 -15.67 -5.30
CA ILE A 180 10.94 -15.94 -4.95
C ILE A 180 11.20 -17.42 -4.56
N ASN A 181 10.14 -18.17 -4.25
CA ASN A 181 10.21 -19.60 -3.95
C ASN A 181 9.84 -20.47 -5.17
N ASN A 182 9.98 -19.93 -6.38
CA ASN A 182 9.74 -20.63 -7.65
C ASN A 182 8.33 -21.20 -7.81
N LYS A 183 7.34 -20.59 -7.16
CA LYS A 183 5.93 -20.84 -7.47
C LYS A 183 5.46 -19.85 -8.53
N LYS A 184 4.27 -20.11 -9.10
CA LYS A 184 3.64 -19.23 -10.09
C LYS A 184 2.44 -18.52 -9.47
N PRO A 185 2.64 -17.36 -8.83
CA PRO A 185 1.54 -16.66 -8.19
C PRO A 185 0.59 -16.04 -9.24
N GLU A 186 -0.63 -15.69 -8.81
CA GLU A 186 -1.67 -15.15 -9.70
C GLU A 186 -1.15 -13.95 -10.50
N THR A 187 -1.58 -13.79 -11.76
CA THR A 187 -1.18 -12.68 -12.66
C THR A 187 0.31 -12.63 -13.06
N PHE A 188 1.18 -13.49 -12.53
CA PHE A 188 2.55 -13.63 -13.04
C PHE A 188 2.54 -14.44 -14.34
N LYS A 189 2.86 -13.78 -15.45
CA LYS A 189 2.86 -14.38 -16.80
C LYS A 189 4.26 -14.53 -17.41
N GLY A 190 5.26 -13.87 -16.83
CA GLY A 190 6.64 -13.92 -17.33
C GLY A 190 7.42 -15.12 -16.82
N ASP A 191 8.64 -15.25 -17.33
CA ASP A 191 9.60 -16.29 -16.91
C ASP A 191 10.82 -15.68 -16.19
N LYS A 192 10.94 -14.34 -16.21
CA LYS A 192 12.05 -13.59 -15.63
C LYS A 192 11.50 -12.51 -14.72
N TYR A 193 12.06 -12.44 -13.52
CA TYR A 193 11.74 -11.37 -12.58
C TYR A 193 13.00 -10.78 -11.95
N LYS A 194 12.86 -9.58 -11.41
CA LYS A 194 13.81 -8.94 -10.51
C LYS A 194 13.05 -8.35 -9.33
N VAL A 195 13.60 -8.51 -8.14
CA VAL A 195 13.12 -7.86 -6.92
C VAL A 195 14.17 -6.85 -6.51
N PHE A 196 13.77 -5.60 -6.29
CA PHE A 196 14.67 -4.57 -5.81
C PHE A 196 14.13 -3.90 -4.56
N GLU A 197 15.03 -3.74 -3.60
CA GLU A 197 14.87 -2.78 -2.52
C GLU A 197 15.33 -1.42 -3.03
N VAL A 198 14.58 -0.36 -2.76
CA VAL A 198 14.86 0.98 -3.27
C VAL A 198 14.92 1.98 -2.11
N SER A 199 16.07 2.62 -1.95
CA SER A 199 16.26 3.74 -1.03
C SER A 199 17.24 4.75 -1.61
N TRP A 200 17.38 5.91 -0.96
CA TRP A 200 18.40 6.88 -1.35
C TRP A 200 19.79 6.50 -0.83
N GLY A 201 20.81 6.75 -1.66
CA GLY A 201 22.22 6.50 -1.35
C GLY A 201 22.68 5.10 -1.75
N ASP A 202 23.99 4.93 -1.97
CA ASP A 202 24.56 3.62 -2.31
C ASP A 202 24.35 2.61 -1.17
N GLU A 203 24.44 1.31 -1.46
CA GLU A 203 24.18 0.22 -0.50
C GLU A 203 24.90 0.40 0.85
N SER A 204 26.13 0.94 0.84
CA SER A 204 26.87 1.26 2.08
C SER A 204 26.14 2.18 3.06
N LYS A 205 25.23 3.03 2.55
CA LYS A 205 24.38 4.00 3.25
C LYS A 205 22.91 3.54 3.34
N ALA A 206 22.54 2.44 2.68
CA ALA A 206 21.19 1.87 2.71
C ALA A 206 21.00 1.04 3.98
N GLU A 207 20.79 1.71 5.12
CA GLU A 207 20.71 1.06 6.42
C GLU A 207 19.56 0.05 6.53
N ASP A 208 18.42 0.33 5.89
CA ASP A 208 17.28 -0.59 5.96
C ASP A 208 17.50 -1.86 5.13
N TYR A 209 18.13 -1.76 3.94
CA TYR A 209 18.61 -2.92 3.20
C TYR A 209 19.57 -3.76 4.04
N LYS A 210 20.56 -3.11 4.67
CA LYS A 210 21.58 -3.80 5.49
C LYS A 210 21.02 -4.48 6.74
N LYS A 211 19.98 -3.92 7.36
CA LYS A 211 19.29 -4.55 8.50
C LYS A 211 18.50 -5.79 8.09
N GLY A 212 17.99 -5.80 6.86
CA GLY A 212 17.38 -6.97 6.25
C GLY A 212 16.50 -6.61 5.06
N HIS A 213 16.55 -7.44 4.02
CA HIS A 213 15.82 -7.29 2.78
C HIS A 213 15.16 -8.61 2.38
N ILE A 214 14.24 -8.57 1.41
CA ILE A 214 13.63 -9.77 0.83
C ILE A 214 14.75 -10.61 0.20
N LYS A 215 14.69 -11.93 0.41
CA LYS A 215 15.69 -12.86 -0.12
C LYS A 215 15.87 -12.69 -1.63
N GLY A 216 17.13 -12.51 -2.06
CA GLY A 216 17.50 -12.30 -3.45
C GLY A 216 17.19 -10.90 -4.02
N ALA A 217 16.61 -9.99 -3.22
CA ALA A 217 16.43 -8.60 -3.63
C ALA A 217 17.78 -7.89 -3.74
N VAL A 218 17.92 -7.01 -4.73
CA VAL A 218 19.10 -6.18 -4.94
C VAL A 218 18.78 -4.73 -4.58
N HIS A 219 19.71 -4.02 -3.96
CA HIS A 219 19.53 -2.61 -3.65
C HIS A 219 19.68 -1.72 -4.90
N ILE A 220 18.77 -0.77 -5.08
CA ILE A 220 18.84 0.33 -6.06
C ILE A 220 18.90 1.66 -5.31
N ASN A 221 19.92 2.46 -5.64
CA ASN A 221 20.00 3.85 -5.24
C ASN A 221 19.16 4.72 -6.20
N THR A 222 18.30 5.60 -5.66
CA THR A 222 17.51 6.51 -6.50
C THR A 222 18.36 7.44 -7.37
N ASP A 223 19.59 7.79 -6.97
CA ASP A 223 20.53 8.59 -7.78
C ASP A 223 20.94 7.88 -9.10
N GLU A 224 20.65 6.58 -9.23
CA GLU A 224 20.85 5.84 -10.49
C GLU A 224 19.77 6.15 -11.54
N VAL A 225 18.66 6.79 -11.15
CA VAL A 225 17.54 7.13 -12.06
C VAL A 225 17.17 8.61 -12.08
N GLU A 226 17.64 9.41 -11.12
CA GLU A 226 17.38 10.86 -11.05
C GLU A 226 18.61 11.64 -10.59
N LYS A 227 18.64 12.95 -10.85
CA LYS A 227 19.81 13.77 -10.50
C LYS A 227 19.52 15.23 -10.21
N GLY A 228 20.11 15.74 -9.14
CA GLY A 228 20.15 17.16 -8.81
C GLY A 228 20.90 18.02 -9.84
N PRO A 229 20.71 19.35 -9.84
CA PRO A 229 19.99 20.11 -8.82
C PRO A 229 18.47 20.17 -9.02
N VAL A 230 17.97 19.75 -10.19
CA VAL A 230 16.52 19.76 -10.48
C VAL A 230 15.83 18.52 -9.92
N TRP A 231 16.54 17.40 -9.83
CA TRP A 231 16.05 16.09 -9.38
C TRP A 231 15.07 15.41 -10.34
N ASN A 232 15.16 15.73 -11.64
CA ASN A 232 14.45 15.01 -12.70
C ASN A 232 15.09 13.65 -12.95
N ARG A 233 14.35 12.79 -13.67
CA ARG A 233 14.89 11.56 -14.24
C ARG A 233 16.17 11.83 -15.05
N LEU A 234 17.07 10.86 -15.10
CA LEU A 234 18.25 10.93 -15.96
C LEU A 234 17.88 10.95 -17.45
N PRO A 235 18.78 11.42 -18.34
CA PRO A 235 18.57 11.30 -19.79
C PRO A 235 18.29 9.86 -20.22
N ASP A 236 17.50 9.68 -21.27
CA ASP A 236 17.02 8.37 -21.72
C ASP A 236 18.15 7.33 -21.94
N LYS A 237 19.30 7.77 -22.43
CA LYS A 237 20.50 6.92 -22.62
C LYS A 237 21.06 6.39 -21.29
N ASP A 238 21.04 7.21 -20.25
CA ASP A 238 21.53 6.85 -18.92
C ASP A 238 20.51 5.97 -18.19
N LEU A 239 19.21 6.20 -18.38
CA LEU A 239 18.16 5.29 -17.93
C LEU A 239 18.28 3.92 -18.58
N GLU A 240 18.52 3.85 -19.90
CA GLU A 240 18.77 2.57 -20.59
C GLU A 240 20.01 1.85 -20.02
N LYS A 241 21.08 2.60 -19.71
CA LYS A 241 22.27 2.06 -19.05
C LYS A 241 21.96 1.54 -17.65
N PHE A 242 21.16 2.27 -16.87
CA PHE A 242 20.67 1.85 -15.56
C PHE A 242 19.93 0.52 -15.64
N ALA A 243 18.95 0.39 -16.55
CA ALA A 243 18.18 -0.85 -16.70
C ALA A 243 19.09 -2.03 -17.09
N LYS A 244 19.99 -1.83 -18.06
CA LYS A 244 20.95 -2.87 -18.47
C LYS A 244 21.85 -3.32 -17.32
N ASN A 245 22.42 -2.38 -16.56
CA ASN A 245 23.29 -2.70 -15.42
C ASN A 245 22.56 -3.47 -14.31
N ASN A 246 21.26 -3.22 -14.14
CA ASN A 246 20.43 -3.89 -13.13
C ASN A 246 19.76 -5.17 -13.65
N GLY A 247 19.99 -5.56 -14.89
CA GLY A 247 19.42 -6.79 -15.46
C GLY A 247 17.95 -6.68 -15.83
N ILE A 248 17.49 -5.47 -16.15
CA ILE A 248 16.12 -5.16 -16.50
C ILE A 248 16.01 -5.06 -18.03
N THR A 249 15.04 -5.78 -18.59
CA THR A 249 14.61 -5.67 -19.99
C THR A 249 13.16 -5.19 -20.02
N ALA A 250 12.65 -4.80 -21.18
CA ALA A 250 11.25 -4.42 -21.35
C ALA A 250 10.25 -5.54 -20.96
N ASP A 251 10.69 -6.80 -21.03
CA ASP A 251 9.89 -7.99 -20.72
C ASP A 251 10.17 -8.59 -19.33
N THR A 252 11.07 -7.99 -18.54
CA THR A 252 11.34 -8.41 -17.16
C THR A 252 10.19 -7.97 -16.25
N THR A 253 9.62 -8.86 -15.44
CA THR A 253 8.75 -8.45 -14.32
C THR A 253 9.61 -7.83 -13.22
N VAL A 254 9.38 -6.57 -12.89
CA VAL A 254 10.14 -5.87 -11.85
C VAL A 254 9.25 -5.64 -10.64
N VAL A 255 9.70 -6.09 -9.47
CA VAL A 255 9.04 -5.88 -8.17
C VAL A 255 9.90 -4.94 -7.35
N LEU A 256 9.33 -3.81 -6.93
CA LEU A 256 10.00 -2.76 -6.17
C LEU A 256 9.41 -2.68 -4.76
N TYR A 257 10.24 -2.42 -3.76
CA TYR A 257 9.80 -2.13 -2.40
C TYR A 257 10.90 -1.38 -1.64
N GLY A 258 10.55 -0.80 -0.51
CA GLY A 258 11.50 -0.15 0.40
C GLY A 258 10.88 -0.03 1.79
N ALA A 259 11.68 0.39 2.78
CA ALA A 259 11.15 0.74 4.10
C ALA A 259 10.26 2.00 4.01
N ASP A 260 10.73 3.01 3.29
CA ASP A 260 9.86 4.02 2.69
C ASP A 260 9.49 3.60 1.26
N SER A 261 8.20 3.64 0.95
CA SER A 261 7.69 3.21 -0.36
C SER A 261 7.89 4.27 -1.45
N MET A 262 8.02 5.56 -1.12
CA MET A 262 8.09 6.63 -2.13
C MET A 262 9.24 6.45 -3.15
N PRO A 263 10.49 6.12 -2.74
CA PRO A 263 11.56 5.77 -3.68
C PRO A 263 11.18 4.65 -4.67
N SER A 264 10.49 3.63 -4.18
CA SER A 264 10.05 2.50 -5.01
C SER A 264 9.05 2.93 -6.07
N PHE A 265 8.07 3.76 -5.70
CA PHE A 265 7.11 4.30 -6.64
C PHE A 265 7.75 5.26 -7.66
N ARG A 266 8.76 6.03 -7.24
CA ARG A 266 9.56 6.87 -8.14
C ARG A 266 10.26 6.04 -9.22
N VAL A 267 10.98 4.99 -8.82
CA VAL A 267 11.61 4.06 -9.77
C VAL A 267 10.56 3.36 -10.64
N ALA A 268 9.42 2.97 -10.06
CA ALA A 268 8.32 2.35 -10.80
C ALA A 268 7.83 3.24 -11.94
N ALA A 269 7.59 4.52 -11.66
CA ALA A 269 7.13 5.48 -12.66
C ALA A 269 8.15 5.66 -13.80
N ILE A 270 9.45 5.70 -13.47
CA ILE A 270 10.53 5.80 -14.46
C ILE A 270 10.61 4.53 -15.32
N LEU A 271 10.51 3.33 -14.73
CA LEU A 271 10.51 2.08 -15.50
C LEU A 271 9.31 1.99 -16.45
N LYS A 272 8.13 2.48 -16.02
CA LYS A 272 6.95 2.57 -16.89
C LYS A 272 7.15 3.57 -18.02
N TYR A 273 7.73 4.75 -17.76
CA TYR A 273 8.13 5.71 -18.80
C TYR A 273 9.10 5.08 -19.82
N MET A 274 10.10 4.33 -19.34
CA MET A 274 11.08 3.65 -20.18
C MET A 274 10.43 2.60 -21.09
N GLY A 275 9.41 1.88 -20.60
CA GLY A 275 8.69 0.85 -21.36
C GLY A 275 8.75 -0.55 -20.78
N VAL A 276 9.10 -0.71 -19.50
CA VAL A 276 8.95 -2.02 -18.82
C VAL A 276 7.47 -2.36 -18.73
N LYS A 277 7.10 -3.55 -19.22
CA LYS A 277 5.69 -3.95 -19.36
C LYS A 277 5.04 -4.37 -18.06
N ASP A 278 5.80 -4.97 -17.15
CA ASP A 278 5.30 -5.50 -15.87
C ASP A 278 6.12 -4.92 -14.71
N VAL A 279 5.64 -3.80 -14.16
CA VAL A 279 6.23 -3.12 -13.00
C VAL A 279 5.24 -3.22 -11.84
N ARG A 280 5.72 -3.71 -10.70
CA ARG A 280 4.92 -3.95 -9.50
C ARG A 280 5.60 -3.36 -8.28
N VAL A 281 4.80 -2.95 -7.30
CA VAL A 281 5.28 -2.45 -6.01
C VAL A 281 4.67 -3.31 -4.90
N LEU A 282 5.48 -3.71 -3.90
CA LEU A 282 4.96 -4.39 -2.72
C LEU A 282 4.09 -3.41 -1.91
N ASN A 283 2.81 -3.71 -1.80
CA ASN A 283 1.85 -2.85 -1.10
C ASN A 283 2.20 -2.80 0.39
N GLY A 284 2.53 -1.61 0.92
CA GLY A 284 2.99 -1.42 2.30
C GLY A 284 4.49 -1.70 2.54
N GLY A 285 5.28 -1.98 1.49
CA GLY A 285 6.74 -2.05 1.56
C GLY A 285 7.28 -3.12 2.52
N THR A 286 8.46 -2.87 3.11
CA THR A 286 9.13 -3.80 4.02
C THR A 286 8.26 -4.15 5.24
N ALA A 287 7.45 -3.21 5.73
CA ALA A 287 6.56 -3.44 6.88
C ALA A 287 5.48 -4.50 6.58
N ALA A 288 4.95 -4.53 5.36
CA ALA A 288 4.00 -5.56 4.94
C ALA A 288 4.64 -6.95 4.86
N TRP A 289 5.89 -7.02 4.42
CA TRP A 289 6.66 -8.27 4.37
C TRP A 289 6.86 -8.89 5.76
N THR A 290 7.36 -8.09 6.71
CA THR A 290 7.63 -8.55 8.07
C THR A 290 6.35 -8.84 8.85
N SER A 291 5.30 -8.03 8.66
CA SER A 291 3.98 -8.26 9.28
C SER A 291 3.33 -9.55 8.79
N ALA A 292 3.62 -9.98 7.56
CA ALA A 292 3.20 -11.28 7.03
C ALA A 292 4.01 -12.46 7.60
N GLY A 293 5.02 -12.20 8.45
CA GLY A 293 5.86 -13.22 9.10
C GLY A 293 6.94 -13.81 8.21
N TYR A 294 7.26 -13.18 7.08
CA TYR A 294 8.32 -13.65 6.20
C TYR A 294 9.71 -13.19 6.67
N GLU A 295 10.70 -14.05 6.47
CA GLU A 295 12.09 -13.80 6.88
C GLU A 295 12.76 -12.75 6.00
N LEU A 296 13.68 -11.99 6.60
CA LEU A 296 14.61 -11.11 5.91
C LEU A 296 15.96 -11.81 5.73
N ASP A 297 16.62 -11.50 4.63
CA ASP A 297 18.01 -11.84 4.32
C ASP A 297 18.89 -10.60 4.53
N THR A 298 20.18 -10.79 4.82
CA THR A 298 21.17 -9.72 4.98
C THR A 298 22.32 -9.83 3.98
N THR A 299 22.20 -10.73 3.02
CA THR A 299 23.20 -10.97 1.98
C THR A 299 23.24 -9.82 0.98
N SER A 300 24.39 -9.15 0.86
CA SER A 300 24.64 -8.21 -0.24
C SER A 300 24.54 -8.93 -1.60
N ASN A 301 23.46 -8.66 -2.34
CA ASN A 301 23.16 -9.34 -3.60
C ASN A 301 23.72 -8.56 -4.78
N LYS A 302 24.35 -9.27 -5.72
CA LYS A 302 24.98 -8.64 -6.89
C LYS A 302 23.97 -8.41 -8.01
N LYS A 303 24.07 -7.22 -8.62
CA LYS A 303 23.41 -6.90 -9.90
C LYS A 303 23.86 -7.89 -10.98
N THR A 304 22.93 -8.32 -11.85
CA THR A 304 23.23 -9.21 -12.99
C THR A 304 22.90 -8.48 -14.28
N PRO A 305 23.88 -7.86 -14.97
CA PRO A 305 23.62 -7.06 -16.15
C PRO A 305 23.03 -7.86 -17.32
N VAL A 306 22.37 -7.14 -18.24
CA VAL A 306 21.91 -7.64 -19.55
C VAL A 306 22.46 -6.75 -20.67
N ASP A 307 22.66 -7.34 -21.85
CA ASP A 307 23.29 -6.64 -22.98
C ASP A 307 22.37 -5.60 -23.64
N SER A 308 21.06 -5.80 -23.56
CA SER A 308 20.05 -4.95 -24.22
C SER A 308 18.79 -4.81 -23.37
N PHE A 309 18.20 -3.61 -23.39
CA PHE A 309 16.88 -3.37 -22.79
C PHE A 309 15.72 -3.93 -23.64
N GLY A 310 15.91 -4.02 -24.96
CA GLY A 310 14.97 -4.64 -25.91
C GLY A 310 13.98 -3.69 -26.61
N VAL A 311 13.82 -2.45 -26.16
CA VAL A 311 13.00 -1.41 -26.83
C VAL A 311 13.70 -0.06 -26.78
N LYS A 312 13.22 0.92 -27.57
CA LYS A 312 13.69 2.31 -27.51
C LYS A 312 13.22 2.96 -26.20
N VAL A 313 14.12 3.63 -25.50
CA VAL A 313 13.81 4.43 -24.30
C VAL A 313 13.64 5.90 -24.69
N PRO A 314 12.55 6.57 -24.25
CA PRO A 314 11.35 6.00 -23.64
C PRO A 314 10.42 5.40 -24.69
N LEU A 315 9.69 4.37 -24.29
CA LEU A 315 8.54 3.89 -25.05
C LEU A 315 7.27 4.70 -24.72
N ASN A 316 7.09 5.09 -23.46
CA ASN A 316 5.88 5.73 -22.96
C ASN A 316 6.12 7.21 -22.62
N LYS A 317 6.53 8.00 -23.61
CA LYS A 317 6.95 9.40 -23.41
C LYS A 317 5.94 10.25 -22.64
N GLY A 318 4.64 10.08 -22.87
CA GLY A 318 3.59 10.87 -22.20
C GLY A 318 3.35 10.52 -20.72
N TYR A 319 4.01 9.48 -20.19
CA TYR A 319 3.82 9.07 -18.80
C TYR A 319 4.59 9.95 -17.80
N ILE A 320 5.72 10.54 -18.24
CA ILE A 320 6.44 11.59 -17.52
C ILE A 320 6.59 12.77 -18.47
N VAL A 321 6.11 13.95 -18.03
CA VAL A 321 6.08 15.18 -18.81
C VAL A 321 7.01 16.22 -18.21
N ASP A 322 7.55 17.09 -19.07
CA ASP A 322 8.48 18.16 -18.68
C ASP A 322 7.78 19.52 -18.61
N LEU A 323 8.46 20.56 -18.11
CA LEU A 323 7.89 21.90 -17.87
C LEU A 323 7.03 22.48 -19.03
N PRO A 324 7.42 22.38 -20.32
CA PRO A 324 6.59 22.91 -21.41
C PRO A 324 5.20 22.29 -21.45
N GLU A 325 5.09 20.99 -21.23
CA GLU A 325 3.82 20.27 -21.27
C GLU A 325 2.99 20.52 -20.00
N ALA A 326 3.64 20.66 -18.84
CA ALA A 326 2.97 21.12 -17.62
C ALA A 326 2.34 22.53 -17.79
N LYS A 327 3.01 23.43 -18.52
CA LYS A 327 2.44 24.74 -18.90
C LYS A 327 1.24 24.62 -19.82
N GLU A 328 1.24 23.69 -20.78
CA GLU A 328 0.08 23.43 -21.64
C GLU A 328 -1.11 22.89 -20.84
N ILE A 329 -0.87 21.98 -19.89
CA ILE A 329 -1.90 21.43 -19.00
C ILE A 329 -2.60 22.55 -18.21
N LEU A 330 -1.84 23.55 -17.73
CA LEU A 330 -2.41 24.70 -17.01
C LEU A 330 -3.25 25.66 -17.88
N LYS A 331 -3.05 25.65 -19.22
CA LYS A 331 -3.85 26.49 -20.13
C LYS A 331 -5.26 25.95 -20.31
N ASP A 332 -5.43 24.63 -20.25
CA ASP A 332 -6.73 23.96 -20.35
C ASP A 332 -7.40 23.85 -18.98
N LYS A 333 -8.12 24.90 -18.57
CA LYS A 333 -8.74 25.00 -17.24
C LYS A 333 -9.88 24.00 -16.99
N GLU A 334 -10.52 23.52 -18.05
CA GLU A 334 -11.71 22.67 -17.97
C GLU A 334 -11.36 21.18 -18.12
N GLY A 335 -10.56 20.84 -19.13
CA GLY A 335 -10.22 19.46 -19.47
C GLY A 335 -8.98 18.90 -18.76
N SER A 336 -8.15 19.75 -18.16
CA SER A 336 -6.87 19.37 -17.58
C SER A 336 -6.65 19.90 -16.17
N LYS A 337 -5.87 19.17 -15.36
CA LYS A 337 -5.44 19.60 -14.02
C LYS A 337 -3.95 19.30 -13.81
N LEU A 338 -3.21 20.31 -13.38
CA LEU A 338 -1.91 20.13 -12.74
C LEU A 338 -2.16 19.99 -11.23
N VAL A 339 -1.88 18.80 -10.70
CA VAL A 339 -2.30 18.38 -9.35
C VAL A 339 -1.09 18.40 -8.41
N ASP A 340 -1.16 19.25 -7.38
CA ASP A 340 -0.13 19.45 -6.37
C ASP A 340 -0.24 18.41 -5.25
N ILE A 341 0.66 17.41 -5.27
CA ILE A 341 0.80 16.36 -4.25
C ILE A 341 1.83 16.82 -3.20
N ARG A 342 1.58 17.97 -2.60
CA ARG A 342 2.36 18.49 -1.45
C ARG A 342 1.47 18.73 -0.25
N SER A 343 2.09 18.86 0.92
CA SER A 343 1.37 19.21 2.15
C SER A 343 0.63 20.55 1.98
N TRP A 344 -0.42 20.75 2.78
CA TRP A 344 -1.18 22.00 2.74
C TRP A 344 -0.30 23.23 2.95
N ASP A 345 0.66 23.15 3.89
CA ASP A 345 1.57 24.25 4.21
C ASP A 345 2.55 24.57 3.06
N GLU A 346 2.92 23.60 2.23
CA GLU A 346 3.64 23.82 0.97
C GLU A 346 2.74 24.48 -0.08
N PHE A 347 1.52 23.97 -0.26
CA PHE A 347 0.56 24.44 -1.27
C PHE A 347 0.16 25.92 -1.09
N ILE A 348 -0.01 26.37 0.15
CA ILE A 348 -0.31 27.78 0.47
C ILE A 348 0.95 28.64 0.62
N GLY A 349 2.15 28.07 0.49
CA GLY A 349 3.42 28.80 0.52
C GLY A 349 3.90 29.24 1.90
N LYS A 350 3.49 28.58 2.99
CA LYS A 350 4.10 28.82 4.32
C LYS A 350 5.52 28.27 4.39
N THR A 351 5.74 27.11 3.77
CA THR A 351 7.05 26.46 3.63
C THR A 351 7.29 26.07 2.18
N SER A 352 8.55 25.87 1.79
CA SER A 352 8.88 25.20 0.52
C SER A 352 8.76 23.68 0.65
N GLY A 353 8.84 23.18 1.87
CA GLY A 353 8.94 21.75 2.20
C GLY A 353 10.37 21.22 2.20
N TYR A 354 11.35 21.95 1.67
CA TYR A 354 12.71 21.43 1.44
C TYR A 354 13.77 22.46 1.83
N ASP A 355 14.87 21.99 2.42
CA ASP A 355 16.02 22.82 2.79
C ASP A 355 16.77 23.37 1.56
N TYR A 356 16.77 22.62 0.45
CA TYR A 356 17.42 23.02 -0.81
C TYR A 356 16.51 23.80 -1.77
N ILE A 357 15.19 23.88 -1.53
CA ILE A 357 14.27 24.69 -2.34
C ILE A 357 13.91 25.96 -1.57
N LYS A 358 14.35 27.12 -2.06
CA LYS A 358 14.12 28.41 -1.36
C LYS A 358 12.74 29.01 -1.61
N ALA A 359 12.21 28.85 -2.81
CA ALA A 359 10.95 29.45 -3.21
C ALA A 359 9.75 28.77 -2.52
N LYS A 360 8.72 29.56 -2.21
CA LYS A 360 7.47 29.10 -1.59
C LYS A 360 6.28 29.47 -2.46
N GLY A 361 5.21 28.68 -2.37
CA GLY A 361 4.00 28.84 -3.17
C GLY A 361 3.79 27.66 -4.10
N ARG A 362 2.99 27.88 -5.14
CA ARG A 362 2.59 26.88 -6.14
C ARG A 362 2.51 27.51 -7.54
N PRO A 363 2.59 26.74 -8.64
CA PRO A 363 2.20 27.18 -9.97
C PRO A 363 0.78 27.77 -9.96
N THR A 364 0.60 28.92 -10.60
CA THR A 364 -0.73 29.53 -10.73
C THR A 364 -1.68 28.61 -11.48
N GLY A 365 -2.83 28.28 -10.88
CA GLY A 365 -3.83 27.39 -11.46
C GLY A 365 -3.66 25.90 -11.10
N ALA A 366 -2.59 25.52 -10.40
CA ALA A 366 -2.49 24.18 -9.81
C ALA A 366 -3.57 23.97 -8.74
N VAL A 367 -4.11 22.76 -8.68
CA VAL A 367 -5.12 22.34 -7.69
C VAL A 367 -4.46 21.46 -6.64
N TRP A 368 -4.90 21.58 -5.39
CA TRP A 368 -4.35 20.75 -4.32
C TRP A 368 -4.89 19.33 -4.46
N GLY A 369 -3.98 18.36 -4.56
CA GLY A 369 -4.33 16.95 -4.68
C GLY A 369 -4.31 16.20 -3.35
N HIS A 370 -4.08 16.90 -2.22
CA HIS A 370 -3.75 16.33 -0.91
C HIS A 370 -2.38 15.63 -0.91
N ALA A 371 -1.89 15.24 0.27
CA ALA A 371 -0.66 14.45 0.39
C ALA A 371 -0.58 13.85 1.80
N GLY A 372 -0.14 14.69 2.73
CA GLY A 372 0.23 14.31 4.07
C GLY A 372 0.68 15.50 4.90
N SER A 373 1.24 15.21 6.08
CA SER A 373 1.65 16.22 7.05
C SER A 373 2.82 17.10 6.58
N ASP A 374 3.76 16.57 5.80
CA ASP A 374 4.94 17.30 5.32
C ASP A 374 5.49 16.76 3.97
N ASN A 375 6.78 16.99 3.70
CA ASN A 375 7.44 16.59 2.47
C ASN A 375 7.75 15.09 2.35
N SER A 376 7.66 14.36 3.46
CA SER A 376 8.10 12.97 3.63
C SER A 376 6.95 12.03 4.02
N HIS A 377 5.72 12.54 4.14
CA HIS A 377 4.55 11.75 4.49
C HIS A 377 3.43 11.87 3.45
N LEU A 378 2.60 10.82 3.41
CA LEU A 378 1.56 10.60 2.39
C LEU A 378 0.30 9.97 3.02
N GLU A 379 -0.02 10.36 4.26
CA GLU A 379 -1.09 9.77 5.09
C GLU A 379 -2.47 9.88 4.44
N ASP A 380 -2.71 10.89 3.59
CA ASP A 380 -3.99 11.06 2.93
C ASP A 380 -4.27 9.94 1.90
N PHE A 381 -3.24 9.25 1.43
CA PHE A 381 -3.33 8.17 0.44
C PHE A 381 -2.86 6.80 0.97
N ARG A 382 -2.44 6.72 2.23
CA ARG A 382 -1.98 5.47 2.86
C ARG A 382 -2.86 5.07 4.03
N ASN A 383 -3.18 3.78 4.11
CA ASN A 383 -3.81 3.17 5.27
C ASN A 383 -2.86 3.14 6.48
N ILE A 384 -3.36 2.67 7.62
CA ILE A 384 -2.60 2.56 8.87
C ILE A 384 -1.35 1.69 8.69
N ASP A 385 -1.43 0.67 7.83
CA ASP A 385 -0.35 -0.27 7.51
C ASP A 385 0.48 0.14 6.27
N ASN A 386 0.42 1.41 5.86
CA ASN A 386 1.11 1.96 4.69
C ASN A 386 0.66 1.38 3.33
N THR A 387 -0.40 0.57 3.29
CA THR A 387 -1.00 0.14 2.02
C THR A 387 -1.80 1.26 1.36
N MET A 388 -2.09 1.14 0.05
CA MET A 388 -2.90 2.11 -0.68
C MET A 388 -4.28 2.31 -0.05
N ARG A 389 -4.64 3.57 0.21
CA ARG A 389 -5.98 3.95 0.67
C ARG A 389 -7.05 3.60 -0.38
N ASN A 390 -8.25 3.30 0.10
CA ASN A 390 -9.39 2.97 -0.73
C ASN A 390 -9.64 4.01 -1.85
N SER A 391 -9.78 3.53 -3.10
CA SER A 391 -9.97 4.37 -4.28
C SER A 391 -11.20 5.28 -4.18
N SER A 392 -12.29 4.80 -3.57
CA SER A 392 -13.51 5.60 -3.39
C SER A 392 -13.27 6.80 -2.48
N GLU A 393 -12.39 6.67 -1.48
CA GLU A 393 -12.00 7.77 -0.59
C GLU A 393 -11.08 8.76 -1.29
N ILE A 394 -10.11 8.27 -2.07
CA ILE A 394 -9.21 9.12 -2.87
C ILE A 394 -10.03 9.93 -3.89
N LEU A 395 -10.94 9.29 -4.63
CA LEU A 395 -11.79 9.96 -5.61
C LEU A 395 -12.74 10.98 -4.95
N SER A 396 -13.33 10.64 -3.80
CA SER A 396 -14.19 11.57 -3.05
C SER A 396 -13.42 12.76 -2.48
N MET A 397 -12.14 12.58 -2.13
CA MET A 397 -11.24 13.64 -1.69
C MET A 397 -10.92 14.57 -2.86
N TRP A 398 -10.55 14.01 -4.01
CA TRP A 398 -10.25 14.75 -5.25
C TRP A 398 -11.45 15.50 -5.82
N GLU A 399 -12.65 14.92 -5.76
CA GLU A 399 -13.86 15.59 -6.26
C GLU A 399 -14.13 16.92 -5.54
N LYS A 400 -13.84 17.00 -4.23
CA LYS A 400 -13.98 18.23 -3.43
C LYS A 400 -13.03 19.33 -3.88
N GLU A 401 -11.90 18.97 -4.47
CA GLU A 401 -10.89 19.87 -5.03
C GLU A 401 -11.12 20.15 -6.53
N GLY A 402 -12.21 19.60 -7.10
CA GLY A 402 -12.53 19.74 -8.53
C GLY A 402 -11.64 18.91 -9.46
N ILE A 403 -10.98 17.88 -8.93
CA ILE A 403 -10.19 16.90 -9.68
C ILE A 403 -11.13 15.74 -10.05
N LYS A 404 -11.25 15.46 -11.35
CA LYS A 404 -12.12 14.40 -11.87
C LYS A 404 -11.33 13.36 -12.67
N PRO A 405 -11.71 12.06 -12.59
CA PRO A 405 -10.95 10.97 -13.22
C PRO A 405 -11.02 10.95 -14.75
N ASP A 406 -11.93 11.71 -15.38
CA ASP A 406 -12.07 11.84 -16.83
C ASP A 406 -11.23 12.98 -17.42
N GLN A 407 -10.63 13.82 -16.58
CA GLN A 407 -9.72 14.90 -16.99
C GLN A 407 -8.33 14.36 -17.33
N ARG A 408 -7.56 15.18 -18.05
CA ARG A 408 -6.12 14.99 -18.17
C ARG A 408 -5.45 15.45 -16.87
N LEU A 409 -4.92 14.51 -16.10
CA LEU A 409 -4.30 14.80 -14.80
C LEU A 409 -2.78 14.68 -14.89
N SER A 410 -2.04 15.71 -14.46
CA SER A 410 -0.60 15.59 -14.24
C SER A 410 -0.26 15.89 -12.80
N PHE A 411 0.29 14.89 -12.11
CA PHE A 411 0.68 15.00 -10.72
C PHE A 411 2.08 15.59 -10.61
N TYR A 412 2.33 16.41 -9.59
CA TYR A 412 3.68 16.88 -9.25
C TYR A 412 3.81 17.11 -7.75
N CYS A 413 5.05 17.21 -7.25
CA CYS A 413 5.31 17.65 -5.88
C CYS A 413 6.56 18.55 -5.84
N GLY A 414 7.43 18.42 -4.85
CA GLY A 414 8.73 19.11 -4.87
C GLY A 414 9.59 18.69 -6.07
N THR A 415 9.89 17.37 -6.13
CA THR A 415 10.83 16.75 -7.08
C THR A 415 10.33 15.41 -7.66
N GLY A 416 9.05 15.07 -7.44
CA GLY A 416 8.38 13.95 -8.12
C GLY A 416 8.12 12.68 -7.31
N TRP A 417 8.72 12.48 -6.13
CA TRP A 417 8.54 11.23 -5.35
C TRP A 417 7.11 10.97 -4.90
N ARG A 418 6.52 11.88 -4.09
CA ARG A 418 5.11 11.79 -3.64
C ARG A 418 4.14 11.66 -4.83
N ALA A 419 4.40 12.43 -5.89
CA ALA A 419 3.56 12.42 -7.08
C ALA A 419 3.67 11.12 -7.89
N ALA A 420 4.83 10.44 -7.89
CA ALA A 420 4.99 9.14 -8.53
C ALA A 420 4.18 8.04 -7.83
N GLU A 421 4.10 8.07 -6.50
CA GLU A 421 3.24 7.16 -5.74
C GLU A 421 1.77 7.36 -6.09
N VAL A 422 1.30 8.61 -6.08
CA VAL A 422 -0.09 8.94 -6.44
C VAL A 422 -0.40 8.63 -7.91
N LEU A 423 0.56 8.83 -8.83
CA LEU A 423 0.43 8.43 -10.24
C LEU A 423 0.21 6.91 -10.36
N ILE A 424 0.97 6.11 -9.63
CA ILE A 424 0.83 4.65 -9.63
C ILE A 424 -0.50 4.22 -9.00
N TYR A 425 -0.97 4.88 -7.94
CA TYR A 425 -2.31 4.66 -7.41
C TYR A 425 -3.40 5.00 -8.42
N ALA A 426 -3.26 6.09 -9.18
CA ALA A 426 -4.18 6.43 -10.28
C ALA A 426 -4.20 5.35 -11.37
N ASP A 427 -3.04 4.78 -11.71
CA ASP A 427 -2.94 3.62 -12.60
C ASP A 427 -3.67 2.40 -12.03
N VAL A 428 -3.47 2.07 -10.75
CA VAL A 428 -4.14 0.95 -10.06
C VAL A 428 -5.66 1.09 -10.15
N MET A 429 -6.17 2.29 -9.89
CA MET A 429 -7.59 2.64 -10.02
C MET A 429 -8.10 2.54 -11.48
N GLY A 430 -7.19 2.62 -12.47
CA GLY A 430 -7.50 2.50 -13.88
C GLY A 430 -7.75 3.83 -14.58
N LEU A 431 -7.42 4.96 -13.95
CA LEU A 431 -7.55 6.28 -14.56
C LEU A 431 -6.75 6.34 -15.87
N LYS A 432 -7.25 7.15 -16.79
CA LYS A 432 -6.64 7.37 -18.12
C LYS A 432 -6.14 8.80 -18.18
N ASN A 433 -5.26 9.09 -19.15
CA ASN A 433 -4.71 10.43 -19.38
C ASN A 433 -4.00 11.03 -18.14
N ILE A 434 -3.24 10.19 -17.44
CA ILE A 434 -2.44 10.57 -16.28
C ILE A 434 -0.96 10.69 -16.63
N SER A 435 -0.26 11.64 -16.00
CA SER A 435 1.19 11.81 -16.13
C SER A 435 1.84 12.31 -14.85
N LEU A 436 3.17 12.18 -14.75
CA LEU A 436 3.99 12.85 -13.74
C LEU A 436 4.67 14.06 -14.37
N TYR A 437 4.45 15.26 -13.84
CA TYR A 437 5.32 16.40 -14.16
C TYR A 437 6.57 16.31 -13.28
N ASP A 438 7.69 15.95 -13.92
CA ASP A 438 8.91 15.50 -13.26
C ASP A 438 9.56 16.59 -12.38
N GLY A 439 9.75 17.78 -12.96
CA GLY A 439 10.47 18.87 -12.29
C GLY A 439 9.72 19.53 -11.15
N GLY A 440 8.40 19.34 -11.08
CA GLY A 440 7.57 19.81 -9.99
C GLY A 440 7.79 21.28 -9.60
N TRP A 441 7.68 21.54 -8.31
CA TRP A 441 7.88 22.87 -7.74
C TRP A 441 9.33 23.33 -7.85
N ASN A 442 10.29 22.41 -7.75
CA ASN A 442 11.70 22.75 -7.85
C ASN A 442 12.01 23.40 -9.20
N GLU A 443 11.74 22.72 -10.32
CA GLU A 443 11.95 23.26 -11.67
C GLU A 443 11.09 24.50 -11.95
N TRP A 444 9.81 24.46 -11.56
CA TRP A 444 8.89 25.57 -11.82
C TRP A 444 9.40 26.87 -11.19
N SER A 445 9.89 26.80 -9.96
CA SER A 445 10.30 27.99 -9.19
C SER A 445 11.68 28.54 -9.56
N LEU A 446 12.48 27.80 -10.35
CA LEU A 446 13.77 28.28 -10.85
C LEU A 446 13.63 29.36 -11.92
N ASP A 447 12.59 29.30 -12.76
CA ASP A 447 12.28 30.34 -13.74
C ASP A 447 11.38 31.41 -13.11
N LYS A 448 11.94 32.60 -12.88
CA LYS A 448 11.24 33.74 -12.27
C LYS A 448 10.07 34.26 -13.11
N ASN A 449 9.97 33.89 -14.38
CA ASN A 449 8.85 34.26 -15.25
C ASN A 449 7.65 33.32 -15.09
N ASN A 450 7.82 32.18 -14.41
CA ASN A 450 6.70 31.28 -14.15
C ASN A 450 5.76 31.89 -13.10
N PRO A 451 4.44 31.91 -13.36
CA PRO A 451 3.48 32.51 -12.45
C PRO A 451 3.31 31.64 -11.19
N ILE A 452 3.34 32.28 -10.02
CA ILE A 452 3.29 31.65 -8.70
C ILE A 452 2.16 32.25 -7.86
N GLU A 453 1.40 31.39 -7.17
CA GLU A 453 0.43 31.79 -6.15
C GLU A 453 0.91 31.41 -4.75
N VAL A 454 0.45 32.20 -3.76
CA VAL A 454 0.59 31.93 -2.32
C VAL A 454 -0.74 32.20 -1.62
N GLY A 455 -0.88 31.73 -0.39
CA GLY A 455 -2.07 31.91 0.43
C GLY A 455 -3.16 30.87 0.18
N ASP A 456 -4.12 30.86 1.09
CA ASP A 456 -5.28 29.98 1.11
C ASP A 456 -6.29 30.41 0.03
N PRO A 457 -6.53 29.58 -1.01
CA PRO A 457 -7.43 29.93 -2.09
C PRO A 457 -8.90 30.07 -1.66
N SER A 458 -9.29 29.50 -0.51
CA SER A 458 -10.66 29.62 0.02
C SER A 458 -10.96 30.98 0.65
N LYS A 459 -9.95 31.82 0.86
CA LYS A 459 -10.04 33.12 1.54
C LYS A 459 -9.92 34.33 0.59
N LYS A 460 -10.05 34.11 -0.72
CA LYS A 460 -9.94 35.15 -1.75
C LYS A 460 -11.25 35.90 -1.97
#